data_AF-A0A2R6HXW3-F1
#
_entry.id   AF-A0A2R6HXW3-F1
#
_cell.length_a   1.000
_cell.length_b   1.000
_cell.length_c   1.000
_cell.angle_alpha   90.00
_cell.angle_beta   90.00
_cell.angle_gamma   90.00
#
_symmetry.space_group_name_H-M   'P 1'
#
loop_
_entity.id
_entity.type
_entity.pdbx_description
1 polymer ?
#
loop_
_entity_poly.entity_id
_entity_poly.type
_entity_poly.pdbx_seq_one_letter_code
_entity_poly.pdbx_strand_id
1 'polypeptide(L)'
;MSETAESATRVVLSYDPAGIDEVSRFWVEDELWSDDVAGRLRDAHGTLAEGDAVEEFVSKGCGVPVGVTLRVERVDGGAEIGNETAINVRPRD
;
A
#
# COMPACT_ATOMS: atom_id res chain seq x y z
N MET A 1 -18.19 -9.49 24.34
CA MET A 1 -18.45 -10.01 22.99
C MET A 1 -17.39 -9.37 22.13
N SER A 2 -16.43 -10.15 21.63
CA SER A 2 -15.41 -9.61 20.74
C SER A 2 -16.12 -9.28 19.44
N GLU A 3 -16.08 -8.01 19.03
CA GLU A 3 -16.41 -7.62 17.67
C GLU A 3 -15.27 -8.20 16.83
N THR A 4 -15.50 -9.35 16.18
CA THR A 4 -14.56 -9.88 15.19
C THR A 4 -14.60 -8.86 14.07
N ALA A 5 -13.56 -8.06 13.90
CA ALA A 5 -13.56 -7.12 12.81
C ALA A 5 -13.54 -7.94 11.51
N GLU A 6 -14.39 -7.56 10.57
CA GLU A 6 -14.48 -8.35 9.34
C GLU A 6 -13.20 -8.15 8.53
N SER A 7 -12.74 -9.20 7.85
CA SER A 7 -11.55 -9.08 7.00
C SER A 7 -11.84 -8.22 5.77
N ALA A 8 -10.92 -7.32 5.46
CA ALA A 8 -10.93 -6.56 4.23
C ALA A 8 -10.75 -7.51 3.04
N THR A 9 -11.66 -7.39 2.07
CA THR A 9 -11.54 -8.12 0.79
C THR A 9 -10.60 -7.38 -0.15
N ARG A 10 -10.59 -6.04 -0.09
CA ARG A 10 -9.77 -5.19 -0.93
C ARG A 10 -9.42 -3.88 -0.24
N VAL A 11 -8.18 -3.44 -0.42
CA VAL A 11 -7.74 -2.08 -0.09
C VAL A 11 -7.21 -1.40 -1.34
N VAL A 12 -7.63 -0.16 -1.56
CA VAL A 12 -7.11 0.70 -2.62
C VAL A 12 -6.25 1.79 -1.99
N LEU A 13 -4.99 1.82 -2.39
CA LEU A 13 -4.00 2.79 -1.97
C LEU A 13 -3.69 3.73 -3.14
N SER A 14 -3.46 5.00 -2.84
CA SER A 14 -2.95 5.98 -3.79
C SER A 14 -1.58 6.49 -3.38
N TYR A 15 -0.73 6.84 -4.34
CA TYR A 15 0.52 7.55 -4.10
C TYR A 15 0.57 8.84 -4.93
N ASP A 16 1.29 9.86 -4.44
CA ASP A 16 1.53 11.08 -5.22
C ASP A 16 2.73 10.89 -6.15
N PRO A 17 2.54 10.79 -7.48
CA PRO A 17 3.66 10.63 -8.39
C PRO A 17 4.59 11.84 -8.36
N ALA A 18 4.10 13.05 -8.07
CA ALA A 18 4.92 14.27 -8.04
C ALA A 18 5.94 14.27 -6.90
N GLY A 19 5.70 13.50 -5.84
CA GLY A 19 6.62 13.29 -4.73
C GLY A 19 7.81 12.37 -5.04
N ILE A 20 7.79 11.69 -6.20
CA ILE A 20 8.85 10.78 -6.65
C ILE A 20 9.61 11.43 -7.80
N ASP A 21 10.94 11.42 -7.73
CA ASP A 21 11.78 11.94 -8.81
C ASP A 21 11.54 11.16 -10.12
N GLU A 22 11.68 11.84 -11.25
CA GLU A 22 11.32 11.28 -12.57
C GLU A 22 12.13 10.03 -12.93
N VAL A 23 13.40 9.98 -12.53
CA VAL A 23 14.29 8.85 -12.80
C VAL A 23 13.83 7.62 -12.00
N SER A 24 13.39 7.85 -10.77
CA SER A 24 12.94 6.76 -9.89
C SER A 24 11.53 6.29 -10.17
N ARG A 25 10.65 7.19 -10.62
CA ARG A 25 9.22 6.92 -10.77
C ARG A 25 8.93 5.63 -11.54
N PHE A 26 9.55 5.44 -12.70
CA PHE A 26 9.31 4.27 -13.56
C PHE A 26 9.53 2.94 -12.83
N TRP A 27 10.59 2.82 -12.03
CA TRP A 27 10.86 1.58 -11.30
C TRP A 27 10.14 1.50 -9.96
N VAL A 28 9.86 2.63 -9.32
CA VAL A 28 9.05 2.68 -8.09
C VAL A 28 7.64 2.16 -8.36
N GLU A 29 7.03 2.55 -9.49
CA GLU A 29 5.71 2.08 -9.89
C GLU A 29 5.65 0.56 -10.07
N ASP A 30 6.64 -0.01 -10.75
CA ASP A 30 6.81 -1.45 -10.96
C ASP A 30 6.89 -2.20 -9.61
N GLU A 31 7.67 -1.69 -8.66
CA GLU A 31 7.77 -2.28 -7.32
C GLU A 31 6.47 -2.12 -6.51
N LEU A 32 5.78 -0.97 -6.59
CA LEU A 32 4.51 -0.74 -5.88
C LEU A 32 3.39 -1.67 -6.33
N TRP A 33 3.46 -2.19 -7.56
CA TRP A 33 2.52 -3.18 -8.08
C TRP A 33 2.95 -4.63 -7.85
N SER A 34 4.12 -4.85 -7.26
CA SER A 34 4.61 -6.19 -6.94
C SER A 34 3.88 -6.81 -5.75
N ASP A 35 3.82 -8.14 -5.74
CA ASP A 35 3.32 -8.91 -4.60
C ASP A 35 4.19 -8.73 -3.33
N ASP A 36 5.47 -8.36 -3.46
CA ASP A 36 6.36 -8.12 -2.33
C ASP A 36 5.94 -6.90 -1.50
N VAL A 37 5.55 -5.79 -2.16
CA VAL A 37 5.00 -4.61 -1.47
C VAL A 37 3.64 -4.94 -0.85
N ALA A 38 2.76 -5.63 -1.60
CA ALA A 38 1.46 -6.05 -1.07
C ALA A 38 1.60 -6.97 0.15
N GLY A 39 2.56 -7.91 0.13
CA GLY A 39 2.88 -8.79 1.25
C GLY A 39 3.35 -8.00 2.48
N ARG A 40 4.33 -7.10 2.30
CA ARG A 40 4.80 -6.23 3.40
C ARG A 40 3.70 -5.38 4.01
N LEU A 41 2.82 -4.80 3.20
CA LEU A 41 1.69 -4.01 3.69
C LEU A 41 0.73 -4.85 4.53
N ARG A 42 0.48 -6.11 4.15
CA ARG A 42 -0.35 -7.03 4.95
C ARG A 42 0.34 -7.41 6.26
N ASP A 43 1.65 -7.65 6.22
CA ASP A 43 2.42 -8.04 7.40
C ASP A 43 2.59 -6.88 8.40
N ALA A 44 2.73 -5.65 7.89
CA ALA A 44 2.98 -4.46 8.69
C ALA A 44 1.69 -3.88 9.31
N HIS A 45 0.53 -4.10 8.68
CA HIS A 45 -0.73 -3.49 9.09
C HIS A 45 -1.77 -4.55 9.39
N GLY A 46 -2.24 -4.62 10.65
CA GLY A 46 -3.37 -5.48 11.02
C GLY A 46 -4.73 -4.88 10.69
N THR A 47 -4.83 -3.55 10.58
CA THR A 47 -6.08 -2.84 10.27
C THR A 47 -5.75 -1.55 9.50
N LEU A 48 -6.57 -1.20 8.51
CA LEU A 48 -6.48 0.07 7.79
C LEU A 48 -7.87 0.71 7.67
N ALA A 49 -7.93 2.03 7.76
CA ALA A 49 -9.13 2.83 7.55
C ALA A 49 -8.94 3.80 6.38
N GLU A 50 -10.05 4.19 5.75
CA GLU A 50 -10.05 5.19 4.68
C GLU A 50 -9.48 6.53 5.20
N GLY A 51 -8.55 7.10 4.43
CA GLY A 51 -7.85 8.32 4.78
C GLY A 51 -6.53 8.11 5.52
N ASP A 52 -6.25 6.90 6.01
CA ASP A 52 -4.96 6.59 6.63
C ASP A 52 -3.81 6.82 5.64
N ALA A 53 -2.67 7.25 6.18
CA ALA A 53 -1.44 7.40 5.44
C ALA A 53 -0.41 6.40 5.96
N VAL A 54 0.30 5.77 5.04
CA VAL A 54 1.25 4.70 5.29
C VAL A 54 2.55 4.99 4.56
N GLU A 55 3.66 4.89 5.26
CA GLU A 55 4.99 5.10 4.68
C GLU A 55 5.56 3.77 4.23
N GLU A 56 5.82 3.64 2.93
CA GLU A 56 6.49 2.48 2.35
C GLU A 56 7.85 2.86 1.78
N PHE A 57 8.81 1.94 1.91
CA PHE A 57 10.12 2.08 1.31
C PHE A 57 10.29 1.05 0.19
N VAL A 58 10.59 1.52 -1.01
CA VAL A 58 10.75 0.70 -2.21
C VAL A 58 12.19 0.81 -2.71
N SER A 59 12.79 -0.34 -3.06
CA SER A 59 14.18 -0.42 -3.47
C SER A 59 14.37 -1.49 -4.54
N LYS A 60 15.05 -1.16 -5.64
CA LYS A 60 15.50 -2.13 -6.66
C LYS A 60 16.79 -2.87 -6.29
N GLY A 61 16.99 -3.18 -5.01
CA GLY A 61 18.09 -3.99 -4.49
C GLY A 61 19.45 -3.29 -4.40
N CYS A 62 19.89 -2.59 -5.46
CA CYS A 62 21.20 -1.91 -5.50
C CYS A 62 21.14 -0.37 -5.43
N GLY A 63 19.96 0.21 -5.19
CA GLY A 63 19.74 1.66 -5.05
C GLY A 63 19.44 2.10 -3.62
N VAL A 64 19.43 3.42 -3.41
CA VAL A 64 18.89 4.01 -2.17
C VAL A 64 17.38 3.77 -2.16
N PRO A 65 16.80 3.24 -1.06
CA PRO A 65 15.35 3.11 -0.96
C PRO A 65 14.65 4.45 -1.13
N VAL A 66 13.60 4.47 -1.92
CA VAL A 66 12.73 5.63 -2.10
C VAL A 66 11.55 5.48 -1.14
N GLY A 67 11.35 6.49 -0.29
CA GLY A 67 10.18 6.58 0.58
C GLY A 67 8.98 7.08 -0.23
N VAL A 68 7.86 6.37 -0.13
CA VAL A 68 6.59 6.71 -0.77
C VAL A 68 5.50 6.74 0.29
N THR A 69 4.73 7.82 0.34
CA THR A 69 3.53 7.87 1.18
C THR A 69 2.35 7.33 0.38
N LEU A 70 1.79 6.22 0.85
CA LEU A 70 0.55 5.64 0.36
C LEU A 70 -0.62 6.16 1.19
N ARG A 71 -1.71 6.51 0.54
CA ARG A 71 -2.96 6.90 1.22
C ARG A 71 -4.02 5.83 0.96
N VAL A 72 -4.70 5.41 2.01
CA VAL A 72 -5.87 4.54 1.88
C VAL A 72 -7.02 5.35 1.30
N GLU A 73 -7.36 5.05 0.05
CA GLU A 73 -8.49 5.67 -0.64
C GLU A 73 -9.79 4.93 -0.32
N ARG A 74 -9.70 3.60 -0.16
CA ARG A 74 -10.87 2.76 0.04
C ARG A 74 -10.53 1.44 0.73
N VAL A 75 -11.43 0.99 1.59
CA VAL A 75 -11.40 -0.34 2.21
C VAL A 75 -12.76 -1.01 1.98
N ASP A 76 -12.76 -2.15 1.29
CA ASP A 76 -13.98 -2.92 0.99
C ASP A 76 -14.06 -4.20 1.84
N GLY A 77 -15.25 -4.49 2.39
CA GLY A 77 -15.46 -5.59 3.34
C GLY A 77 -15.41 -5.06 4.76
N GLY A 78 -14.51 -5.57 5.58
CA GLY A 78 -14.17 -4.97 6.88
C GLY A 78 -12.78 -4.36 6.93
N ALA A 79 -12.29 -4.05 8.13
CA ALA A 79 -11.06 -3.27 8.32
C ALA A 79 -9.80 -4.12 8.58
N GLU A 80 -9.94 -5.42 8.91
CA GLU A 80 -8.78 -6.28 9.19
C GLU A 80 -8.06 -6.66 7.91
N ILE A 81 -6.76 -6.39 7.85
CA ILE A 81 -5.92 -6.74 6.69
C ILE A 81 -5.30 -8.11 6.94
N GLY A 82 -5.43 -9.01 5.97
CA GLY A 82 -4.86 -10.35 6.04
C GLY A 82 -4.29 -10.83 4.72
N ASN A 83 -3.81 -12.07 4.71
CA ASN A 83 -3.17 -12.69 3.54
C ASN A 83 -4.07 -12.71 2.29
N GLU A 84 -5.38 -12.80 2.49
CA GLU A 84 -6.37 -12.86 1.40
C GLU A 84 -6.82 -11.46 0.92
N THR A 85 -6.46 -10.39 1.63
CA THR A 85 -6.84 -9.02 1.27
C THR A 85 -6.13 -8.60 0.00
N ALA A 86 -6.89 -8.21 -1.03
CA ALA A 86 -6.32 -7.70 -2.27
C ALA A 86 -5.83 -6.25 -2.12
N ILE A 87 -4.53 -6.01 -2.24
CA ILE A 87 -3.95 -4.66 -2.21
C ILE A 87 -3.82 -4.14 -3.64
N ASN A 88 -4.35 -2.94 -3.89
CA ASN A 88 -4.25 -2.28 -5.20
C ASN A 88 -3.66 -0.89 -5.01
N VAL A 89 -2.55 -0.61 -5.69
CA VAL A 89 -1.88 0.70 -5.64
C VAL A 89 -2.09 1.42 -6.97
N ARG A 90 -2.46 2.70 -6.92
CA ARG A 90 -2.64 3.56 -8.11
C ARG A 90 -2.02 4.94 -7.91
N PRO A 91 -1.61 5.65 -8.97
CA PRO A 91 -1.31 7.07 -8.85
C PRO A 91 -2.56 7.84 -8.41
N ARG A 92 -2.36 8.90 -7.65
CA ARG A 92 -3.39 9.88 -7.30
C ARG A 92 -3.47 10.95 -8.39
N ASP A 93 -4.70 11.34 -8.76
CA ASP A 93 -4.99 12.46 -9.67
C ASP A 93 -4.66 13.83 -9.03
#